data_AF-A0A3R9I588-F1
#
_entry.id   AF-A0A3R9I588-F1
#
_cell.length_a   1.000
_cell.length_b   1.000
_cell.length_c   1.000
_cell.angle_alpha   90.00
_cell.angle_beta   90.00
_cell.angle_gamma   90.00
#
_symmetry.space_group_name_H-M   'P 1'
#
loop_
_entity.id
_entity.type
_entity.pdbx_description
1 polymer ?
#
loop_
_entity_poly.entity_id
_entity_poly.type
_entity_poly.pdbx_seq_one_letter_code
_entity_poly.pdbx_strand_id
1 'polypeptide(L)' 'MFKELYEEVQGIVYKCRNEYYLHLWDLSDWDQEGMICLHELMKVKNEDMIKNPMKK' A
#
# COMPACT_ATOMS: atom_id res chain seq x y z
N MET A 1 -5.51 -2.50 12.81
CA MET A 1 -5.85 -3.25 11.58
C MET A 1 -5.22 -2.66 10.32
N PHE A 2 -5.66 -1.51 9.77
CA PHE A 2 -5.07 -0.99 8.52
C PHE A 2 -3.61 -0.54 8.67
N LYS A 3 -3.30 0.14 9.78
CA LYS A 3 -1.94 0.58 10.10
C LYS A 3 -0.99 -0.62 10.34
N GLU A 4 -1.44 -1.65 11.04
CA GLU A 4 -0.67 -2.89 11.27
C GLU A 4 -0.35 -3.58 9.94
N LEU A 5 -1.34 -3.70 9.04
CA LEU A 5 -1.12 -4.26 7.71
C LEU A 5 -0.13 -3.43 6.90
N TYR A 6 -0.20 -2.10 6.98
CA TYR A 6 0.79 -1.23 6.36
C TYR A 6 2.18 -1.46 6.96
N GLU A 7 2.30 -1.57 8.29
CA GLU A 7 3.57 -1.82 8.99
C GLU A 7 4.24 -3.12 8.54
N GLU A 8 3.48 -4.16 8.19
CA GLU A 8 3.99 -5.42 7.64
C GLU A 8 4.63 -5.27 6.26
N VAL A 9 4.17 -4.30 5.45
CA VAL A 9 4.58 -4.14 4.04
C VAL A 9 5.34 -2.86 3.74
N GLN A 10 5.44 -1.91 4.68
CA GLN A 10 6.08 -0.59 4.50
C GLN A 10 7.55 -0.66 4.05
N GLY A 11 8.22 -1.79 4.29
CA GLY A 11 9.57 -2.03 3.78
C GLY A 11 9.67 -1.89 2.25
N ILE A 12 8.59 -2.19 1.52
CA ILE A 12 8.50 -1.98 0.06
C ILE A 12 8.56 -0.49 -0.27
N VAL A 13 7.81 0.34 0.45
CA VAL A 13 7.78 1.80 0.29
C VAL A 13 9.16 2.39 0.57
N TYR A 14 9.84 1.91 1.62
CA TYR A 14 11.17 2.41 1.98
C TYR A 14 12.23 2.03 0.95
N LYS A 15 12.10 0.84 0.37
CA LYS A 15 12.93 0.45 -0.77
C LYS A 15 12.69 1.36 -1.98
N CYS A 16 11.42 1.65 -2.32
CA CYS A 16 11.08 2.58 -3.39
C CYS A 16 11.62 3.99 -3.14
N ARG A 17 11.51 4.51 -1.91
CA ARG A 17 12.08 5.82 -1.53
C ARG A 17 13.58 5.89 -1.81
N ASN A 18 14.32 4.83 -1.48
CA ASN A 18 15.76 4.77 -1.69
C ASN A 18 16.12 4.67 -3.18
N GLU A 19 15.31 3.98 -3.98
CA GLU A 19 15.55 3.78 -5.41
C GLU A 19 15.15 4.99 -6.28
N TYR A 20 14.03 5.64 -5.97
CA TYR A 20 13.41 6.66 -6.85
C TYR A 20 13.58 8.11 -6.38
N TYR A 21 14.27 8.34 -5.25
CA TYR A 21 14.53 9.64 -4.60
C TYR A 21 13.79 10.85 -5.23
N LEU A 22 12.60 11.15 -4.69
CA LEU A 22 11.83 12.33 -5.09
C LEU A 22 12.24 13.52 -4.23
N HIS A 23 12.79 14.55 -4.87
CA HIS A 23 13.49 15.66 -4.20
C HIS A 23 12.65 16.41 -3.13
N LEU A 24 11.34 16.48 -3.31
CA LEU A 24 10.44 17.22 -2.40
C LEU A 24 9.70 16.33 -1.42
N TRP A 25 9.87 15.00 -1.49
CA TRP A 25 9.14 14.07 -0.64
C TRP A 25 9.94 13.73 0.61
N ASP A 26 9.31 13.91 1.76
CA ASP A 26 9.80 13.38 3.02
C ASP A 26 9.25 11.96 3.27
N LEU A 27 9.67 11.34 4.38
CA LEU A 27 9.23 9.98 4.72
C LEU A 27 7.70 9.88 4.82
N SER A 28 7.04 10.92 5.32
CA SER A 28 5.59 10.91 5.51
C SER A 28 4.83 11.00 4.20
N ASP A 29 5.36 11.68 3.19
CA ASP A 29 4.81 11.68 1.83
C ASP A 29 4.86 10.27 1.22
N TRP A 30 6.01 9.59 1.36
CA TRP A 30 6.16 8.19 0.92
C TRP A 30 5.22 7.26 1.68
N ASP A 31 5.09 7.43 3.00
CA ASP A 31 4.18 6.62 3.81
C ASP A 31 2.72 6.86 3.42
N GLN A 32 2.35 8.11 3.13
CA GLN A 32 1.01 8.45 2.65
C GLN A 32 0.70 7.78 1.31
N GLU A 33 1.60 7.87 0.34
CA GLU A 33 1.44 7.21 -0.97
C GLU A 33 1.35 5.68 -0.82
N GLY A 34 2.18 5.10 0.04
CA GLY A 34 2.15 3.68 0.37
C GLY A 34 0.81 3.23 0.95
N MET A 35 0.25 4.02 1.88
CA MET A 35 -1.07 3.77 2.45
C MET A 35 -2.20 3.91 1.42
N ILE A 36 -2.14 4.91 0.53
CA ILE A 36 -3.12 5.08 -0.56
C ILE A 36 -3.07 3.87 -1.50
N CYS A 37 -1.88 3.44 -1.92
CA CYS A 37 -1.69 2.25 -2.74
C CYS A 37 -2.28 1.00 -2.08
N LEU A 38 -1.97 0.77 -0.79
CA LEU A 38 -2.50 -0.38 -0.05
C LEU A 38 -4.03 -0.34 0.04
N HIS A 39 -4.62 0.83 0.25
CA HIS A 39 -6.07 1.00 0.31
C HIS A 39 -6.74 0.62 -1.02
N GLU A 40 -6.21 1.09 -2.15
CA GLU A 40 -6.77 0.75 -3.47
C GLU A 40 -6.60 -0.74 -3.81
N LEU A 41 -5.47 -1.35 -3.46
CA LEU A 41 -5.28 -2.80 -3.60
C LEU A 41 -6.31 -3.61 -2.80
N MET A 42 -6.58 -3.19 -1.57
CA MET A 42 -7.56 -3.85 -0.70
C MET A 42 -8.99 -3.67 -1.22
N LYS A 43 -9.35 -2.50 -1.77
CA LYS A 43 -10.63 -2.30 -2.44
C LYS A 43 -10.81 -3.25 -3.61
N VAL A 44 -9.82 -3.36 -4.49
CA VAL A 44 -9.87 -4.28 -5.64
C VAL A 44 -10.05 -5.72 -5.17
N LYS A 45 -9.27 -6.16 -4.19
CA LYS A 45 -9.42 -7.51 -3.60
C LYS A 45 -10.80 -7.74 -3.02
N ASN A 46 -11.33 -6.78 -2.26
CA ASN A 46 -12.65 -6.90 -1.65
C ASN A 46 -13.76 -6.94 -2.70
N GLU A 47 -13.67 -6.11 -3.74
CA GLU A 47 -14.59 -6.16 -4.88
C GLU A 47 -14.53 -7.50 -5.61
N ASP A 48 -13.33 -8.03 -5.83
CA ASP A 48 -13.14 -9.34 -6.45
C ASP A 48 -13.73 -10.46 -5.60
N MET A 49 -13.59 -10.39 -4.27
CA MET A 49 -14.22 -11.34 -3.35
C MET A 49 -15.75 -11.26 -3.39
N ILE A 50 -16.32 -10.06 -3.55
CA ILE A 50 -17.78 -9.86 -3.69
C ILE A 50 -18.27 -10.40 -5.04
N LYS A 51 -17.57 -10.09 -6.13
CA LYS A 51 -17.94 -10.47 -7.50
C LYS A 51 -17.67 -11.96 -7.78
N ASN A 52 -16.71 -12.57 -7.07
CA ASN A 52 -16.32 -13.96 -7.27
C ASN A 52 -16.04 -14.69 -5.95
N PRO A 53 -17.09 -15.03 -5.17
CA PRO A 53 -16.95 -15.60 -3.83
C PRO A 53 -16.40 -17.05 -3.80
N MET A 54 -16.23 -17.71 -4.96
CA MET A 54 -15.80 -19.10 -5.05
C MET A 54 -14.32 -19.29 -5.43
N LYS A 55 -13.55 -18.21 -5.61
CA LYS A 55 -12.08 -18.28 -5.72
C LYS A 55 -11.47 -18.39 -4.32
N LYS A 56 -11.42 -19.61 -3.78
CA LYS A 56 -10.54 -19.99 -2.67
C LYS A 56 -9.41 -20.85 -3.18
#